data_AF-A0A1M5TZY7-F1
#
_entry.id   AF-A0A1M5TZY7-F1
#
_cell.length_a   1.000
_cell.length_b   1.000
_cell.length_c   1.000
_cell.angle_alpha   90.00
_cell.angle_beta   90.00
_cell.angle_gamma   90.00
#
_symmetry.space_group_name_H-M   'P 1'
#
loop_
_entity.id
_entity.type
_entity.pdbx_description
1 polymer ?
#
loop_
_entity_poly.entity_id
_entity_poly.type
_entity_poly.pdbx_seq_one_letter_code
_entity_poly.pdbx_strand_id
1 'polypeptide(L)' 'MNDKLNHLKKLYEDGYRCIYYDSNKNEVFTVYLKNFEQEKSEVIEIENPQEFNEFKSYIDDLKIQ' A
#
# COMPACT_ATOMS: atom_id res chain seq x y z
N MET A 1 -3.98 16.67 -0.23
CA MET A 1 -4.14 15.78 0.92
C MET A 1 -3.95 14.38 0.37
N ASN A 2 -2.87 13.68 0.71
CA ASN A 2 -2.57 12.35 0.15
C ASN A 2 -3.38 11.30 0.92
N ASP A 3 -4.69 11.31 0.70
CA ASP A 3 -5.66 10.56 1.51
C ASP A 3 -5.42 9.05 1.43
N LYS A 4 -4.96 8.55 0.27
CA LYS A 4 -4.64 7.14 0.05
C LYS A 4 -3.39 6.70 0.80
N LEU A 5 -2.34 7.54 0.86
CA LEU A 5 -1.13 7.24 1.62
C LEU A 5 -1.40 7.20 3.14
N ASN A 6 -2.19 8.15 3.65
CA ASN A 6 -2.57 8.17 5.06
C ASN A 6 -3.43 6.95 5.44
N HIS A 7 -4.36 6.56 4.57
CA HIS A 7 -5.15 5.35 4.77
C HIS A 7 -4.28 4.10 4.82
N LEU A 8 -3.32 3.98 3.90
CA LEU A 8 -2.41 2.85 3.85
C LEU A 8 -1.53 2.75 5.10
N LYS A 9 -0.98 3.86 5.60
CA LYS A 9 -0.22 3.89 6.85
C LYS A 9 -1.04 3.36 8.03
N LYS A 10 -2.32 3.78 8.13
CA LYS A 10 -3.24 3.25 9.14
C LYS A 10 -3.48 1.76 9.01
N LEU A 11 -3.66 1.23 7.80
CA LEU A 11 -3.78 -0.22 7.60
C LEU A 11 -2.52 -0.96 8.08
N TYR A 12 -1.33 -0.40 7.87
CA TYR A 12 -0.08 -0.97 8.38
C TYR A 12 0.00 -0.96 9.91
N GLU A 13 -0.46 0.11 10.57
CA GLU A 13 -0.62 0.19 12.03
C GLU A 13 -1.65 -0.83 12.54
N ASP A 14 -2.73 -1.06 11.80
CA ASP A 14 -3.77 -2.05 12.08
C ASP A 14 -3.33 -3.50 11.77
N GLY A 15 -2.07 -3.72 11.37
CA GLY A 15 -1.49 -5.05 11.16
C GLY A 15 -1.63 -5.61 9.74
N TYR A 16 -2.16 -4.84 8.78
CA TYR A 16 -2.12 -5.25 7.38
C TYR A 16 -0.69 -5.22 6.84
N ARG A 17 -0.39 -6.13 5.91
CA ARG A 17 0.88 -6.20 5.18
C ARG A 17 0.62 -6.30 3.70
N CYS A 18 1.42 -5.58 2.91
CA CYS A 18 1.38 -5.71 1.45
C CYS A 18 1.87 -7.10 1.06
N ILE A 19 1.04 -7.81 0.31
CA ILE A 19 1.35 -9.15 -0.21
C ILE A 19 1.67 -9.12 -1.70
N TYR A 20 1.18 -8.11 -2.41
CA TYR A 20 1.39 -7.94 -3.84
C TYR A 20 1.08 -6.50 -4.25
N TYR A 21 1.76 -5.99 -5.27
CA TYR A 21 1.36 -4.78 -5.96
C TYR A 21 1.57 -4.96 -7.45
N ASP A 22 0.70 -4.33 -8.24
CA ASP A 22 0.78 -4.31 -9.70
C ASP A 22 0.81 -2.87 -10.20
N SER A 23 1.41 -2.68 -11.37
CA SER A 23 1.47 -1.40 -12.08
C SER A 23 0.95 -1.59 -13.49
N ASN A 24 -0.21 -1.00 -13.78
CA ASN A 24 -0.81 -1.05 -15.10
C ASN A 24 -0.17 -0.03 -16.05
N LYS A 25 -0.35 -0.21 -17.37
CA LYS A 25 0.14 0.72 -18.41
C LYS A 25 -0.36 2.16 -18.27
N ASN A 26 -1.43 2.38 -17.50
CA ASN A 26 -2.04 3.70 -17.27
C ASN A 26 -1.57 4.38 -15.97
N GLU A 27 -0.42 3.96 -15.40
CA GLU A 27 0.12 4.50 -14.15
C GLU A 27 -0.84 4.38 -12.94
N VAL A 28 -1.79 3.44 -13.03
CA VAL A 28 -2.61 3.01 -11.90
C VAL A 28 -1.89 1.87 -11.21
N PHE A 29 -1.60 2.07 -9.93
CA PHE A 29 -0.90 1.12 -9.09
C PHE A 29 -1.89 0.49 -8.12
N THR A 30 -2.04 -0.83 -8.20
CA THR A 30 -2.96 -1.56 -7.34
C THR A 30 -2.15 -2.30 -6.28
N VAL A 31 -2.44 -2.01 -5.01
CA VAL A 31 -1.76 -2.59 -3.85
C VAL A 31 -2.72 -3.53 -3.13
N TYR A 32 -2.29 -4.77 -2.93
CA TYR A 32 -3.04 -5.80 -2.24
C TYR A 32 -2.46 -6.01 -0.84
N LEU A 33 -3.32 -5.80 0.17
CA LEU A 33 -2.99 -5.85 1.58
C LEU A 33 -3.73 -7.01 2.24
N LYS A 34 -3.06 -7.70 3.17
CA LYS A 34 -3.67 -8.76 3.97
C LYS A 34 -3.34 -8.56 5.44
N ASN A 35 -4.36 -8.67 6.29
CA ASN A 35 -4.20 -8.85 7.71
C ASN A 35 -4.42 -10.33 8.02
N PHE A 36 -3.36 -11.02 8.45
CA PHE A 36 -3.40 -12.45 8.71
C PHE A 36 -4.04 -12.79 10.06
N GLU A 37 -4.06 -11.86 11.02
CA GLU A 37 -4.68 -12.06 12.33
C GLU A 37 -6.20 -11.98 12.25
N GLN A 38 -6.72 -11.05 11.43
CA GLN A 38 -8.15 -10.84 11.23
C GLN A 38 -8.70 -11.58 10.01
N GLU A 39 -7.84 -12.27 9.25
CA GLU A 39 -8.16 -12.89 7.95
C GLU A 39 -8.83 -11.94 6.93
N LYS A 40 -8.50 -10.64 7.00
CA LYS A 40 -9.05 -9.61 6.10
C LYS A 40 -8.08 -9.25 4.99
N SER A 41 -8.64 -8.79 3.87
CA SER A 41 -7.86 -8.29 2.73
C SER A 41 -8.41 -6.93 2.29
N GLU A 42 -7.52 -6.03 1.90
CA GLU A 42 -7.84 -4.69 1.42
C GLU A 42 -7.10 -4.42 0.11
N VAL A 43 -7.70 -3.62 -0.76
CA VAL A 43 -7.11 -3.25 -2.06
C VAL A 43 -7.13 -1.73 -2.20
N ILE A 44 -5.96 -1.15 -2.46
CA ILE A 44 -5.80 0.29 -2.65
C ILE A 44 -5.30 0.53 -4.06
N GLU A 45 -6.03 1.35 -4.82
CA GLU A 45 -5.60 1.83 -6.13
C GLU A 45 -5.04 3.24 -6.00
N ILE A 46 -3.81 3.45 -6.45
CA ILE A 46 -3.12 4.75 -6.43
C ILE A 46 -2.92 5.16 -7.89
N GLU A 47 -3.50 6.30 -8.27
CA GLU A 47 -3.41 6.84 -9.64
C GLU A 47 -2.34 7.94 -9.75
N ASN A 48 -1.84 8.42 -8.61
CA ASN A 48 -0.82 9.44 -8.57
C ASN A 48 0.57 8.79 -8.44
N PRO A 49 1.45 8.91 -9.45
CA PRO A 49 2.79 8.31 -9.41
C PRO A 49 3.65 8.79 -8.23
N GLN A 50 3.47 10.04 -7.78
CA GLN A 50 4.19 10.56 -6.62
C GLN A 50 3.76 9.84 -5.33
N GLU A 51 2.45 9.66 -5.12
CA GLU A 51 1.93 8.92 -3.97
C GLU A 51 2.40 7.46 -3.99
N PHE A 52 2.48 6.85 -5.17
CA PHE A 52 2.99 5.49 -5.31
C PHE A 52 4.48 5.39 -4.96
N ASN A 53 5.30 6.36 -5.39
CA ASN A 53 6.71 6.40 -5.02
C ASN A 53 6.90 6.58 -3.51
N GLU A 54 6.12 7.47 -2.88
CA GLU A 54 6.12 7.64 -1.42
C GLU A 54 5.72 6.35 -0.69
N PHE A 55 4.71 5.65 -1.21
CA PHE A 55 4.29 4.34 -0.72
C PHE A 55 5.40 3.29 -0.85
N LYS A 56 6.04 3.21 -2.02
CA LYS A 56 7.11 2.24 -2.27
C LYS A 56 8.28 2.47 -1.32
N SER A 57 8.72 3.71 -1.15
CA SER A 57 9.76 4.06 -0.17
C SER A 57 9.37 3.64 1.25
N TYR A 58 8.13 3.90 1.66
CA TYR A 58 7.63 3.49 2.98
C TYR A 58 7.66 1.96 3.19
N ILE A 59 7.25 1.18 2.18
CA ILE A 59 7.35 -0.29 2.26
C ILE A 59 8.80 -0.76 2.30
N ASP A 60 9.66 -0.20 1.46
CA ASP A 60 11.05 -0.62 1.34
C ASP A 60 11.80 -0.34 2.64
N ASP A 61 11.54 0.79 3.31
CA ASP A 61 12.08 1.10 4.64
C ASP A 61 11.65 0.08 5.70
N LEU A 62 10.39 -0.39 5.66
CA LEU A 62 9.87 -1.39 6.60
C LEU A 62 10.46 -2.79 6.39
N LYS A 63 10.93 -3.12 5.18
CA LYS A 63 11.55 -4.43 4.89
C LYS A 63 13.01 -4.52 5.34
N ILE A 64 13.64 -3.40 5.66
CA ILE A 64 15.06 -3.32 6.05
C ILE A 64 15.25 -3.51 7.58
N GLN A 65 14.17 -3.57 8.37
CA GLN A 65 14.21 -3.95 9.80
C GLN A 65 14.00 -5.45 10.02
#